data_AF-A0A2K6KMS4-F1
#
_entry.id   AF-A0A2K6KMS4-F1
#
_cell.length_a   1.000
_cell.length_b   1.000
_cell.length_c   1.000
_cell.angle_alpha   90.00
_cell.angle_beta   90.00
_cell.angle_gamma   90.00
#
_symmetry.space_group_name_H-M   'P 1'
#
loop_
_entity.id
_entity.type
_entity.pdbx_description
1 polymer ?
#
loop_
_entity_poly.entity_id
_entity_poly.type
_entity_poly.pdbx_seq_one_letter_code
_entity_poly.pdbx_strand_id
1 'polypeptide(L)'
;MASTAGYIVSTSCKHIIDDQHWLSSAYTQFAVPYFIYDIYAMFLCHWHKHQVKGHGGDDGVARAPGSTWAIARGYLHKEFLMVLHHAAMVLVCFPLSVVWRQGKGDFFLGCMLMAEVSTPFVCLGKILIQYKQQHTLLHKVNGALMLLSFLCCRVLLFPYLYWAYGRHAGLPLLAVPLAIPAHVNLGAALLLAPQLYWFFLICRGACRLFWPRSRPPPACQAQD
;
A
#
# COMPACT_ATOMS: atom_id res chain seq x y z
N MET A 1 1.47 7.46 12.57
CA MET A 1 2.34 6.76 13.53
C MET A 1 3.54 6.12 12.82
N ALA A 2 3.31 5.13 11.93
CA ALA A 2 4.36 4.46 11.15
C ALA A 2 5.39 5.41 10.53
N SER A 3 4.92 6.36 9.71
CA SER A 3 5.79 7.29 8.99
C SER A 3 6.58 8.22 9.90
N THR A 4 5.98 8.64 11.02
CA THR A 4 6.65 9.47 12.02
C THR A 4 7.76 8.67 12.71
N ALA A 5 7.48 7.43 13.10
CA ALA A 5 8.49 6.53 13.66
C ALA A 5 9.61 6.26 12.64
N GLY A 6 9.25 6.03 11.37
CA GLY A 6 10.19 5.85 10.28
C GLY A 6 11.10 7.06 10.05
N TYR A 7 10.53 8.26 10.06
CA TYR A 7 11.28 9.51 9.95
C TYR A 7 12.27 9.69 11.13
N ILE A 8 11.82 9.47 12.36
CA ILE A 8 12.67 9.59 13.55
C ILE A 8 13.82 8.57 13.47
N VAL A 9 13.52 7.30 13.19
CA VAL A 9 14.56 6.25 13.13
C VAL A 9 15.56 6.54 12.01
N SER A 10 15.09 6.88 10.80
CA SER A 10 15.97 7.13 9.65
C SER A 10 16.84 8.37 9.79
N THR A 11 16.38 9.41 10.51
CA THR A 11 17.17 10.63 10.75
C THR A 11 18.10 10.51 11.94
N SER A 12 17.78 9.66 12.92
CA SER A 12 18.63 9.42 14.09
C SER A 12 19.81 8.47 13.81
N CYS A 13 19.67 7.53 12.86
CA CYS A 13 20.74 6.60 12.50
C CYS A 13 21.74 7.28 11.55
N LYS A 14 22.98 7.49 12.01
CA LYS A 14 24.08 8.02 11.19
C LYS A 14 24.76 6.91 10.39
N HIS A 15 24.98 5.76 11.03
CA HIS A 15 25.49 4.56 10.39
C HIS A 15 24.34 3.68 9.91
N ILE A 16 24.19 3.55 8.58
CA ILE A 16 22.99 2.92 8.00
C ILE A 16 22.87 1.41 8.27
N ILE A 17 23.97 0.75 8.66
CA ILE A 17 24.01 -0.70 8.92
C ILE A 17 23.96 -1.04 10.40
N ASP A 18 24.74 -0.35 11.23
CA ASP A 18 25.01 -0.80 12.60
C ASP A 18 24.32 0.04 13.67
N ASP A 19 23.85 1.25 13.34
CA ASP A 19 23.10 2.05 14.32
C ASP A 19 21.75 1.39 14.61
N GLN A 20 21.37 1.46 15.88
CA GLN A 20 20.10 0.98 16.41
C GLN A 20 19.33 2.14 17.03
N HIS A 21 18.00 2.07 16.92
CA HIS A 21 17.10 3.02 17.54
C HIS A 21 15.95 2.27 18.22
N TRP A 22 15.75 2.49 19.53
CA TRP A 22 14.74 1.77 20.34
C TRP A 22 13.34 1.78 19.72
N LEU A 23 12.97 2.87 19.04
CA LEU A 23 11.69 3.04 18.38
C LEU A 23 11.46 2.01 17.26
N SER A 24 12.50 1.49 16.60
CA SER A 24 12.37 0.45 15.58
C SER A 24 11.84 -0.85 16.20
N SER A 25 12.41 -1.26 17.33
CA SER A 25 12.01 -2.45 18.09
C SER A 25 10.61 -2.28 18.68
N ALA A 26 10.34 -1.16 19.35
CA ALA A 26 9.02 -0.90 19.93
C ALA A 26 7.92 -0.85 18.86
N TYR A 27 8.18 -0.19 17.72
CA TYR A 27 7.21 -0.08 16.64
C TYR A 27 6.95 -1.42 15.95
N THR A 28 7.98 -2.24 15.70
CA THR A 28 7.80 -3.57 15.09
C THR A 28 6.95 -4.50 15.96
N GLN A 29 7.11 -4.46 17.29
CA GLN A 29 6.27 -5.21 18.22
C GLN A 29 4.82 -4.74 18.21
N PHE A 30 4.59 -3.42 18.11
CA PHE A 30 3.24 -2.86 17.97
C PHE A 30 2.61 -3.14 16.59
N ALA A 31 3.41 -3.19 15.52
CA ALA A 31 2.91 -3.31 14.16
C ALA A 31 2.18 -4.65 13.91
N VAL A 32 2.62 -5.75 14.53
CA VAL A 32 2.01 -7.08 14.32
C VAL A 32 0.53 -7.14 14.72
N PRO A 33 0.15 -6.85 15.98
CA PRO A 33 -1.26 -6.87 16.35
C PRO A 33 -2.08 -5.86 15.53
N TYR A 34 -1.48 -4.75 15.12
CA TYR A 34 -2.13 -3.78 14.23
C TYR A 34 -2.42 -4.35 12.83
N PHE A 35 -1.46 -4.99 12.17
CA PHE A 35 -1.68 -5.61 10.85
C PHE A 35 -2.68 -6.77 10.92
N ILE A 36 -2.68 -7.55 12.00
CA ILE A 36 -3.69 -8.61 12.24
C ILE A 36 -5.08 -7.99 12.37
N TYR A 37 -5.19 -6.92 13.18
CA TYR A 37 -6.43 -6.16 13.33
C TYR A 37 -6.92 -5.61 11.99
N ASP A 38 -6.03 -5.09 11.14
CA ASP A 38 -6.43 -4.52 9.85
C ASP A 38 -6.98 -5.58 8.88
N ILE A 39 -6.38 -6.77 8.83
CA ILE A 39 -6.93 -7.91 8.07
C ILE A 39 -8.36 -8.24 8.52
N TYR A 40 -8.58 -8.26 9.85
CA TYR A 40 -9.90 -8.53 10.42
C TYR A 40 -10.91 -7.41 10.12
N ALA A 41 -10.51 -6.14 10.26
CA ALA A 41 -11.34 -4.98 9.95
C ALA A 41 -11.73 -4.95 8.46
N MET A 42 -10.80 -5.29 7.56
CA MET A 42 -11.08 -5.42 6.14
C MET A 42 -12.11 -6.53 5.85
N PHE A 43 -12.02 -7.67 6.53
CA PHE A 43 -13.00 -8.75 6.42
C PHE A 43 -14.39 -8.31 6.90
N LEU A 44 -14.49 -7.66 8.07
CA LEU A 44 -15.75 -7.12 8.58
C LEU A 44 -16.38 -6.10 7.62
N CYS A 45 -15.57 -5.21 7.04
CA CYS A 45 -16.03 -4.25 6.03
C CYS A 45 -16.60 -4.97 4.80
N HIS A 46 -15.99 -6.07 4.35
CA HIS A 46 -16.51 -6.87 3.25
C HIS A 46 -17.82 -7.56 3.62
N TRP A 47 -17.89 -8.15 4.82
CA TRP A 47 -19.08 -8.80 5.34
C TRP A 47 -20.29 -7.85 5.39
N HIS A 48 -20.12 -6.66 5.98
CA HIS A 48 -21.18 -5.65 6.05
C HIS A 48 -21.61 -5.14 4.68
N LYS A 49 -20.67 -4.92 3.75
CA LYS A 49 -21.02 -4.54 2.36
C LYS A 49 -21.86 -5.61 1.67
N HIS A 50 -21.59 -6.89 1.93
CA HIS A 50 -22.36 -7.99 1.39
C HIS A 50 -23.78 -8.04 1.99
N GLN A 51 -23.91 -7.84 3.31
CA GLN A 51 -25.19 -7.79 4.02
C GLN A 51 -26.10 -6.64 3.52
N VAL A 52 -25.55 -5.45 3.31
CA VAL A 52 -26.30 -4.28 2.82
C VAL A 52 -26.73 -4.47 1.36
N LYS A 53 -25.86 -5.06 0.53
CA LYS A 53 -26.19 -5.33 -0.88
C LYS A 53 -27.24 -6.43 -1.05
N GLY A 54 -27.34 -7.36 -0.10
CA GLY A 54 -28.39 -8.37 -0.04
C GLY A 54 -29.78 -7.85 0.36
N HIS A 55 -29.87 -6.64 0.94
CA HIS A 55 -31.15 -6.02 1.33
C HIS A 55 -31.73 -5.05 0.29
N GLY A 56 -30.97 -4.68 -0.75
CA GLY A 56 -31.37 -3.64 -1.72
C GLY A 56 -31.51 -4.11 -3.17
N GLY A 57 -31.46 -5.42 -3.43
CA GLY A 57 -31.71 -6.00 -4.74
C GLY A 57 -33.14 -6.51 -4.83
N ASP A 58 -33.95 -5.78 -5.59
CA ASP A 58 -35.25 -6.21 -6.09
C ASP A 58 -35.09 -7.52 -6.87
N ASP A 59 -35.43 -8.62 -6.21
CA ASP A 59 -35.89 -9.90 -6.76
C ASP A 59 -36.19 -10.78 -5.55
N GLY A 60 -37.49 -11.01 -5.28
CA GLY A 60 -38.06 -11.71 -4.13
C GLY A 60 -37.71 -13.20 -4.01
N VAL A 61 -36.44 -13.57 -4.16
CA VAL A 61 -35.91 -14.88 -3.82
C VAL A 61 -34.90 -14.68 -2.70
N ALA A 62 -35.34 -14.98 -1.47
CA ALA A 62 -34.49 -15.04 -0.29
C ALA A 62 -33.33 -16.03 -0.56
N ARG A 63 -32.21 -15.52 -1.05
CA ARG A 63 -31.02 -16.32 -1.29
C ARG A 63 -30.48 -16.67 0.09
N ALA A 64 -30.64 -17.94 0.46
CA ALA A 64 -30.20 -18.52 1.74
C ALA A 64 -28.81 -17.98 2.13
N PRO A 65 -28.56 -17.70 3.42
CA PRO A 65 -27.30 -17.12 3.86
C PRO A 65 -26.17 -17.99 3.34
N GLY A 66 -25.45 -17.49 2.33
CA GLY A 66 -24.30 -18.20 1.81
C GLY A 66 -23.37 -18.50 2.98
N SER A 67 -22.98 -19.76 3.14
CA SER A 67 -22.08 -20.20 4.21
C SER A 67 -20.95 -19.17 4.40
N THR A 68 -20.60 -18.85 5.64
CA THR A 68 -19.54 -17.90 6.02
C THR A 68 -18.27 -18.10 5.18
N TRP A 69 -18.00 -19.35 4.81
CA TRP A 69 -16.94 -19.77 3.90
C TRP A 69 -17.03 -19.20 2.47
N ALA A 70 -18.22 -19.19 1.86
CA ALA A 70 -18.44 -18.62 0.54
C ALA A 70 -18.19 -17.11 0.51
N ILE A 71 -18.55 -16.41 1.58
CA ILE A 71 -18.30 -14.97 1.75
C ILE A 71 -16.81 -14.71 2.00
N ALA A 72 -16.15 -15.51 2.84
CA ALA A 72 -14.71 -15.44 3.05
C ALA A 72 -13.92 -15.69 1.75
N ARG A 73 -14.31 -16.69 0.95
CA ARG A 73 -13.70 -16.97 -0.36
C ARG A 73 -13.91 -15.81 -1.34
N GLY A 74 -15.10 -15.21 -1.36
CA GLY A 74 -15.40 -14.02 -2.15
C GLY A 74 -14.55 -12.81 -1.76
N TYR A 75 -14.34 -12.61 -0.46
CA TYR A 75 -13.45 -11.60 0.09
C TYR A 75 -12.00 -11.82 -0.35
N LEU A 76 -11.46 -13.03 -0.13
CA LEU A 76 -10.09 -13.38 -0.52
C LEU A 76 -9.86 -13.16 -2.01
N HIS A 77 -10.81 -13.53 -2.87
CA HIS A 77 -10.63 -13.35 -4.31
C HIS A 77 -10.72 -11.88 -4.73
N LYS A 78 -11.61 -11.09 -4.11
CA LYS A 78 -11.85 -9.69 -4.50
C LYS A 78 -10.80 -8.73 -3.97
N GLU A 79 -10.35 -8.93 -2.74
CA GLU A 79 -9.34 -8.09 -2.05
C GLU A 79 -7.99 -8.81 -1.94
N PHE A 80 -7.75 -9.84 -2.78
CA PHE A 80 -6.60 -10.74 -2.73
C PHE A 80 -5.28 -10.02 -2.51
N LEU A 81 -5.01 -9.01 -3.33
CA LEU A 81 -3.72 -8.34 -3.37
C LEU A 81 -3.45 -7.50 -2.12
N MET A 82 -4.51 -6.95 -1.49
CA MET A 82 -4.39 -6.25 -0.21
C MET A 82 -4.21 -7.25 0.94
N VAL A 83 -4.97 -8.34 0.96
CA VAL A 83 -4.85 -9.40 1.99
C VAL A 83 -3.48 -10.06 1.92
N LEU A 84 -3.00 -10.40 0.72
CA LEU A 84 -1.68 -10.96 0.48
C LEU A 84 -0.58 -10.02 0.97
N HIS A 85 -0.70 -8.72 0.70
CA HIS A 85 0.25 -7.73 1.19
C HIS A 85 0.33 -7.74 2.73
N HIS A 86 -0.80 -7.69 3.42
CA HIS A 86 -0.83 -7.68 4.89
C HIS A 86 -0.30 -9.00 5.47
N ALA A 87 -0.69 -10.14 4.86
CA ALA A 87 -0.17 -11.44 5.23
C ALA A 87 1.35 -11.53 5.03
N ALA A 88 1.89 -10.99 3.92
CA ALA A 88 3.34 -10.94 3.68
C ALA A 88 4.07 -10.02 4.67
N MET A 89 3.46 -8.89 5.06
CA MET A 89 4.03 -8.02 6.09
C MET A 89 4.14 -8.74 7.43
N VAL A 90 3.12 -9.50 7.83
CA VAL A 90 3.07 -10.23 9.11
C VAL A 90 3.92 -11.51 9.08
N LEU A 91 3.81 -12.32 8.04
CA LEU A 91 4.41 -13.66 7.99
C LEU A 91 5.86 -13.65 7.49
N VAL A 92 6.27 -12.61 6.75
CA VAL A 92 7.60 -12.53 6.14
C VAL A 92 8.37 -11.32 6.65
N CYS A 93 7.83 -10.11 6.50
CA CYS A 93 8.57 -8.89 6.82
C CYS A 93 8.83 -8.74 8.32
N PHE A 94 7.89 -9.15 9.17
CA PHE A 94 8.06 -9.08 10.62
C PHE A 94 9.12 -10.07 11.15
N PRO A 95 9.08 -11.38 10.86
CA PRO A 95 10.15 -12.30 11.26
C PRO A 95 11.52 -11.86 10.74
N LEU A 96 11.58 -11.34 9.50
CA LEU A 96 12.79 -10.75 8.96
C LEU A 96 13.28 -9.58 9.82
N SER A 97 12.39 -8.67 10.23
CA SER A 97 12.73 -7.45 10.97
C SER A 97 13.13 -7.69 12.43
N VAL A 98 12.58 -8.71 13.08
CA VAL A 98 12.80 -8.98 14.52
C VAL A 98 13.80 -10.11 14.75
N VAL A 99 13.74 -11.19 13.97
CA VAL A 99 14.53 -12.41 14.22
C VAL A 99 15.80 -12.42 13.37
N TRP A 100 15.68 -12.26 12.06
CA TRP A 100 16.82 -12.38 11.14
C TRP A 100 17.68 -11.12 11.02
N ARG A 101 17.12 -9.96 11.33
CA ARG A 101 17.82 -8.68 11.23
C ARG A 101 19.01 -8.55 12.18
N GLN A 102 19.04 -9.30 13.28
CA GLN A 102 20.10 -9.26 14.29
C GLN A 102 20.41 -7.82 14.79
N GLY A 103 19.39 -6.96 14.81
CA GLY A 103 19.53 -5.56 15.21
C GLY A 103 20.30 -4.67 14.24
N LYS A 104 20.43 -5.04 12.96
CA LYS A 104 21.09 -4.21 11.94
C LYS A 104 20.08 -3.49 11.03
N GLY A 105 20.51 -2.42 10.38
CA GLY A 105 19.74 -1.75 9.34
C GLY A 105 18.47 -1.05 9.85
N ASP A 106 18.50 -0.47 11.05
CA ASP A 106 17.40 0.36 11.58
C ASP A 106 17.08 1.52 10.64
N PHE A 107 18.11 2.12 10.04
CA PHE A 107 17.94 3.14 9.01
C PHE A 107 17.02 2.68 7.87
N PHE A 108 17.29 1.49 7.31
CA PHE A 108 16.51 0.93 6.20
C PHE A 108 15.08 0.60 6.62
N LEU A 109 14.91 0.02 7.81
CA LEU A 109 13.58 -0.26 8.38
C LEU A 109 12.79 1.04 8.58
N GLY A 110 13.44 2.09 9.11
CA GLY A 110 12.83 3.41 9.27
C GLY A 110 12.39 4.01 7.93
N CYS A 111 13.24 3.94 6.91
CA CYS A 111 12.90 4.36 5.56
C CYS A 111 11.70 3.59 4.99
N MET A 112 11.63 2.26 5.20
CA MET A 112 10.51 1.43 4.77
C MET A 112 9.18 1.84 5.44
N LEU A 113 9.21 2.25 6.72
CA LEU A 113 8.02 2.75 7.42
C LEU A 113 7.50 4.08 6.86
N MET A 114 8.35 4.87 6.17
CA MET A 114 7.89 6.09 5.50
C MET A 114 6.93 5.80 4.34
N ALA A 115 6.87 4.56 3.83
CA ALA A 115 5.87 4.15 2.84
C ALA A 115 4.42 4.41 3.28
N GLU A 116 4.16 4.44 4.58
CA GLU A 116 2.83 4.71 5.14
C GLU A 116 2.35 6.17 4.99
N VAL A 117 3.22 7.10 4.52
CA VAL A 117 2.82 8.50 4.29
C VAL A 117 1.71 8.59 3.24
N SER A 118 1.69 7.68 2.26
CA SER A 118 0.68 7.69 1.21
C SER A 118 -0.70 7.16 1.67
N THR A 119 -0.73 6.33 2.71
CA THR A 119 -1.95 5.66 3.21
C THR A 119 -3.09 6.63 3.56
N PRO A 120 -2.88 7.73 4.31
CA PRO A 120 -3.96 8.70 4.58
C PRO A 120 -4.58 9.27 3.30
N PHE A 121 -3.79 9.55 2.26
CA PHE A 121 -4.30 10.09 1.00
C PHE A 121 -5.09 9.06 0.19
N VAL A 122 -4.66 7.79 0.22
CA VAL A 122 -5.40 6.67 -0.38
C VAL A 122 -6.75 6.47 0.33
N CYS A 123 -6.76 6.49 1.66
CA CYS A 123 -7.97 6.34 2.47
C CYS A 123 -8.93 7.52 2.27
N LEU A 124 -8.42 8.76 2.31
CA LEU A 124 -9.22 9.95 2.06
C LEU A 124 -9.84 9.93 0.66
N GLY A 125 -9.09 9.47 -0.34
CA GLY A 125 -9.62 9.27 -1.70
C GLY A 125 -10.82 8.33 -1.73
N LYS A 126 -10.76 7.19 -1.04
CA LYS A 126 -11.88 6.23 -0.92
C LYS A 126 -13.08 6.85 -0.21
N ILE A 127 -12.86 7.61 0.87
CA ILE A 127 -13.92 8.29 1.61
C ILE A 127 -14.63 9.31 0.71
N LEU A 128 -13.89 10.18 0.02
CA LEU A 128 -14.45 11.20 -0.87
C LEU A 128 -15.30 10.58 -2.00
N ILE A 129 -14.88 9.41 -2.52
CA ILE A 129 -15.67 8.66 -3.51
C ILE A 129 -16.99 8.15 -2.90
N GLN A 130 -16.96 7.61 -1.68
CA GLN A 130 -18.17 7.15 -0.99
C GLN A 130 -19.18 8.28 -0.74
N TYR A 131 -18.70 9.49 -0.42
CA TYR A 131 -19.52 10.69 -0.24
C TYR A 131 -19.88 11.39 -1.57
N LYS A 132 -19.56 10.80 -2.73
CA LYS A 132 -19.78 11.37 -4.08
C LYS A 132 -19.14 12.77 -4.29
N GLN A 133 -18.09 13.09 -3.54
CA GLN A 133 -17.37 14.37 -3.59
C GLN A 133 -16.26 14.42 -4.66
N GLN A 134 -16.36 13.60 -5.71
CA GLN A 134 -15.30 13.45 -6.72
C GLN A 134 -15.08 14.71 -7.59
N HIS A 135 -16.09 15.57 -7.68
CA HIS A 135 -16.04 16.82 -8.45
C HIS A 135 -15.33 17.96 -7.69
N THR A 136 -15.08 17.80 -6.39
CA THR A 136 -14.52 18.85 -5.55
C THR A 136 -13.03 19.08 -5.83
N LEU A 137 -12.56 20.31 -5.54
CA LEU A 137 -11.13 20.60 -5.53
C LEU A 137 -10.37 19.74 -4.52
N LEU A 138 -11.00 19.42 -3.38
CA LEU A 138 -10.43 18.53 -2.37
C LEU A 138 -10.07 17.16 -2.95
N HIS A 139 -10.94 16.57 -3.78
CA HIS A 139 -10.66 15.29 -4.43
C HIS A 139 -9.47 15.38 -5.41
N LYS A 140 -9.38 16.46 -6.18
CA LYS A 140 -8.28 16.69 -7.12
C LYS A 140 -6.94 16.89 -6.40
N VAL A 141 -6.93 17.73 -5.35
CA VAL A 141 -5.73 17.98 -4.52
C VAL A 141 -5.31 16.71 -3.81
N ASN A 142 -6.24 15.98 -3.19
CA ASN A 142 -5.93 14.69 -2.57
C ASN A 142 -5.38 13.68 -3.58
N GLY A 143 -5.94 13.65 -4.80
CA GLY A 143 -5.43 12.80 -5.88
C GLY A 143 -3.98 13.10 -6.25
N ALA A 144 -3.62 14.39 -6.36
CA ALA A 144 -2.24 14.82 -6.61
C ALA A 144 -1.31 14.48 -5.43
N LEU A 145 -1.73 14.74 -4.19
CA LEU A 145 -0.97 14.38 -2.98
C LEU A 145 -0.78 12.87 -2.85
N MET A 146 -1.81 12.08 -3.16
CA MET A 146 -1.73 10.62 -3.20
C MET A 146 -0.72 10.15 -4.25
N LEU A 147 -0.76 10.71 -5.46
CA LEU A 147 0.18 10.34 -6.54
C LEU A 147 1.63 10.67 -6.15
N LEU A 148 1.86 11.89 -5.66
CA LEU A 148 3.20 12.35 -5.27
C LEU A 148 3.75 11.55 -4.10
N SER A 149 2.97 11.40 -3.03
CA SER A 149 3.39 10.63 -1.85
C SER A 149 3.65 9.16 -2.18
N PHE A 150 2.84 8.54 -3.05
CA PHE A 150 3.06 7.15 -3.46
C PHE A 150 4.34 7.01 -4.30
N LEU A 151 4.60 7.93 -5.22
CA LEU A 151 5.83 7.95 -6.01
C LEU A 151 7.06 8.12 -5.10
N CYS A 152 7.08 9.16 -4.27
CA CYS A 152 8.24 9.50 -3.46
C CYS A 152 8.50 8.50 -2.34
N CYS A 153 7.47 8.16 -1.56
CA CYS A 153 7.64 7.37 -0.34
C CYS A 153 7.60 5.85 -0.59
N ARG A 154 7.18 5.38 -1.77
CA ARG A 154 7.12 3.94 -2.07
C ARG A 154 7.97 3.54 -3.28
N VAL A 155 7.81 4.20 -4.42
CA VAL A 155 8.51 3.80 -5.65
C VAL A 155 9.97 4.26 -5.63
N LEU A 156 10.20 5.56 -5.42
CA LEU A 156 11.54 6.16 -5.36
C LEU A 156 12.31 5.80 -4.09
N LEU A 157 11.62 5.24 -3.09
CA LEU A 157 12.24 4.74 -1.88
C LEU A 157 13.29 3.67 -2.19
N PHE A 158 13.00 2.71 -3.07
CA PHE A 158 13.95 1.63 -3.37
C PHE A 158 15.24 2.13 -4.04
N PRO A 159 15.20 2.96 -5.10
CA PRO A 159 16.39 3.62 -5.62
C PRO A 159 17.16 4.42 -4.55
N TYR A 160 16.45 5.10 -3.65
CA TYR A 160 17.07 5.82 -2.53
C TYR A 160 17.80 4.89 -1.56
N LEU A 161 17.21 3.74 -1.21
CA LEU A 161 17.88 2.76 -0.34
C LEU A 161 19.17 2.22 -0.98
N TYR A 162 19.14 1.93 -2.28
CA TYR A 162 20.33 1.47 -3.00
C TYR A 162 21.38 2.58 -3.09
N TRP A 163 20.95 3.84 -3.27
CA TRP A 163 21.84 4.99 -3.27
C TRP A 163 22.50 5.20 -1.90
N ALA A 164 21.72 5.13 -0.81
CA ALA A 164 22.23 5.26 0.55
C ALA A 164 23.26 4.16 0.86
N TYR A 165 22.97 2.91 0.47
CA TYR A 165 23.92 1.81 0.57
C TYR A 165 25.17 2.03 -0.29
N GLY A 166 25.01 2.44 -1.54
CA GLY A 166 26.12 2.73 -2.44
C GLY A 166 27.04 3.82 -1.90
N ARG A 167 26.47 4.90 -1.33
CA ARG A 167 27.23 5.97 -0.66
C ARG A 167 28.03 5.45 0.54
N HIS A 168 27.45 4.54 1.31
CA HIS A 168 28.12 3.92 2.44
C HIS A 168 29.25 2.97 2.00
N ALA A 169 29.04 2.17 0.95
CA ALA A 169 30.01 1.21 0.43
C ALA A 169 31.03 1.83 -0.56
N GLY A 170 30.91 3.11 -0.90
CA GLY A 170 31.75 3.77 -1.92
C GLY A 170 31.48 3.31 -3.36
N LEU A 171 30.29 2.76 -3.64
CA LEU A 171 29.90 2.22 -4.94
C LEU A 171 28.96 3.18 -5.70
N PRO A 172 29.06 3.23 -7.05
CA PRO A 172 28.06 3.92 -7.86
C PRO A 172 26.73 3.16 -7.81
N LEU A 173 25.61 3.89 -7.88
CA LEU A 173 24.25 3.35 -7.71
C LEU A 173 23.96 2.11 -8.57
N LEU A 174 24.40 2.12 -9.83
CA LEU A 174 24.17 1.03 -10.78
C LEU A 174 24.96 -0.25 -10.47
N ALA A 175 26.05 -0.14 -9.69
CA ALA A 175 26.84 -1.29 -9.28
C ALA A 175 26.31 -1.96 -8.00
N VAL A 176 25.48 -1.26 -7.22
CA VAL A 176 24.94 -1.77 -5.95
C VAL A 176 24.18 -3.10 -6.11
N PRO A 177 23.28 -3.29 -7.10
CA PRO A 177 22.59 -4.56 -7.28
C PRO A 177 23.53 -5.74 -7.54
N LEU A 178 24.69 -5.49 -8.16
CA LEU A 178 25.69 -6.54 -8.42
C LEU A 178 26.57 -6.83 -7.20
N ALA A 179 26.72 -5.85 -6.30
CA ALA A 179 27.54 -5.97 -5.10
C ALA A 179 26.80 -6.61 -3.92
N ILE A 180 25.47 -6.44 -3.82
CA ILE A 180 24.67 -7.01 -2.73
C ILE A 180 24.21 -8.44 -3.04
N PRO A 181 24.02 -9.30 -2.01
CA PRO A 181 23.56 -10.67 -2.22
C PRO A 181 22.23 -10.75 -2.98
N ALA A 182 22.11 -11.74 -3.87
CA ALA A 182 20.92 -11.90 -4.73
C ALA A 182 19.60 -12.00 -3.96
N HIS A 183 19.59 -12.58 -2.76
CA HIS A 183 18.39 -12.67 -1.92
C HIS A 183 17.91 -11.30 -1.40
N VAL A 184 18.82 -10.33 -1.22
CA VAL A 184 18.48 -8.96 -0.82
C VAL A 184 17.82 -8.23 -1.99
N ASN A 185 18.39 -8.36 -3.20
CA ASN A 185 17.78 -7.85 -4.42
C ASN A 185 16.39 -8.45 -4.64
N LEU A 186 16.24 -9.77 -4.44
CA LEU A 186 14.97 -10.46 -4.55
C LEU A 186 13.95 -9.93 -3.54
N GLY A 187 14.35 -9.76 -2.28
CA GLY A 187 13.49 -9.18 -1.25
C GLY A 187 13.03 -7.76 -1.61
N ALA A 188 13.96 -6.90 -2.07
CA ALA A 188 13.64 -5.56 -2.53
C ALA A 188 12.67 -5.58 -3.72
N ALA A 189 12.89 -6.46 -4.71
CA ALA A 189 12.01 -6.61 -5.85
C ALA A 189 10.61 -7.09 -5.46
N LEU A 190 10.50 -8.07 -4.55
CA LEU A 190 9.23 -8.57 -4.03
C LEU A 190 8.45 -7.49 -3.27
N LEU A 191 9.15 -6.62 -2.54
CA LEU A 191 8.53 -5.49 -1.84
C LEU A 191 8.13 -4.35 -2.80
N LEU A 192 8.89 -4.12 -3.86
CA LEU A 192 8.64 -3.06 -4.85
C LEU A 192 7.54 -3.43 -5.86
N ALA A 193 7.46 -4.70 -6.28
CA ALA A 193 6.51 -5.18 -7.28
C ALA A 193 5.03 -4.78 -7.01
N PRO A 194 4.46 -5.01 -5.81
CA PRO A 194 3.09 -4.56 -5.53
C PRO A 194 2.95 -3.03 -5.56
N GLN A 195 3.99 -2.29 -5.16
CA GLN A 195 3.99 -0.82 -5.22
C GLN A 195 3.93 -0.31 -6.65
N LEU A 196 4.72 -0.88 -7.57
CA LEU A 196 4.67 -0.53 -8.98
C LEU A 196 3.30 -0.84 -9.59
N TYR A 197 2.73 -2.00 -9.26
CA TYR A 197 1.39 -2.38 -9.72
C TYR A 197 0.32 -1.39 -9.26
N TRP A 198 0.29 -1.05 -7.97
CA TRP A 198 -0.65 -0.06 -7.44
C TRP A 198 -0.42 1.33 -7.99
N PHE A 199 0.84 1.75 -8.12
CA PHE A 199 1.17 3.04 -8.71
C PHE A 199 0.66 3.15 -10.14
N PHE A 200 0.84 2.09 -10.95
CA PHE A 200 0.26 2.00 -12.28
C PHE A 200 -1.27 2.13 -12.28
N LEU A 201 -1.96 1.44 -11.37
CA LEU A 201 -3.42 1.55 -11.24
C LEU A 201 -3.86 2.96 -10.83
N ILE A 202 -3.12 3.62 -9.94
CA ILE A 202 -3.37 5.01 -9.50
C ILE A 202 -3.17 5.96 -10.67
N CYS A 203 -2.06 5.84 -11.42
CA CYS A 203 -1.81 6.63 -12.62
C CYS A 203 -2.93 6.45 -13.64
N ARG A 204 -3.34 5.20 -13.91
CA ARG A 204 -4.46 4.90 -14.81
C ARG A 204 -5.80 5.46 -14.31
N GLY A 205 -5.98 5.54 -12.99
CA GLY A 205 -7.12 6.21 -12.36
C GLY A 205 -7.09 7.72 -12.59
N ALA A 206 -5.95 8.35 -12.35
CA ALA A 206 -5.74 9.78 -12.54
C ALA A 206 -5.91 10.17 -14.02
N CYS A 207 -5.31 9.43 -14.96
CA CYS A 207 -5.47 9.70 -16.39
C CYS A 207 -6.93 9.65 -16.85
N ARG A 208 -7.76 8.76 -16.28
CA ARG A 208 -9.20 8.72 -16.57
C ARG A 208 -9.98 9.91 -16.01
N LEU A 209 -9.50 10.54 -14.94
CA LEU A 209 -10.11 11.73 -14.36
C LEU A 209 -9.76 12.99 -15.18
N PHE A 210 -8.54 13.05 -15.72
CA PHE A 210 -8.06 14.18 -16.53
C PHE A 210 -8.41 14.06 -18.02
N TRP A 211 -8.65 12.85 -18.53
CA TRP A 211 -9.11 12.60 -19.89
C TRP A 211 -10.59 12.19 -19.86
N PRO A 212 -11.53 13.14 -19.76
CA PRO A 212 -12.94 12.84 -19.95
C PRO A 212 -13.10 12.20 -21.32
N ARG A 213 -13.77 11.05 -21.35
CA ARG A 213 -14.05 10.29 -22.56
C ARG A 213 -14.90 11.19 -23.48
N SER A 214 -14.27 11.85 -24.44
CA SER A 214 -14.93 12.52 -25.57
C SER A 214 -15.60 11.46 -26.45
N ARG A 215 -16.68 10.85 -25.96
CA ARG A 215 -17.64 10.17 -26.83
C ARG A 215 -18.89 11.04 -26.81
N PRO A 216 -19.20 11.78 -27.87
CA PRO A 216 -20.52 12.36 -27.99
C PRO A 216 -21.54 11.21 -27.95
N PRO A 217 -22.71 11.40 -27.32
CA PRO A 217 -23.80 10.44 -27.45
C PRO A 217 -24.08 10.23 -28.95
N PRO A 218 -24.38 9.00 -29.39
CA PRO A 218 -24.82 8.80 -30.77
C PRO A 218 -26.02 9.71 -31.01
N ALA A 219 -25.94 10.54 -32.04
CA ALA A 219 -27.05 11.38 -32.46
C ALA A 219 -28.25 10.47 -32.69
N CYS A 220 -29.34 10.75 -31.97
CA CYS A 220 -30.62 10.11 -32.22
C CYS A 220 -31.01 10.49 -33.65
N GLN A 221 -30.88 9.56 -34.60
CA GLN A 221 -31.51 9.71 -35.90
C GLN A 221 -33.01 9.56 -35.65
N ALA A 222 -33.70 10.70 -35.54
CA ALA A 222 -35.12 10.76 -35.82
C ALA A 222 -35.25 10.45 -37.32
N GLN A 223 -35.78 9.28 -37.64
CA GLN A 223 -36.36 9.02 -38.95
C GLN A 223 -37.86 9.18 -38.82
N ASP A 224 -38.37 10.03 -39.71
CA ASP A 224 -39.76 10.42 -39.93
C ASP A 224 -40.68 9.22 -40.28
#